data_AF-X1NEV9-F1
#
_entry.id   AF-X1NEV9-F1
#
_cell.length_a   1.000
_cell.length_b   1.000
_cell.length_c   1.000
_cell.angle_alpha   90.00
_cell.angle_beta   90.00
_cell.angle_gamma   90.00
#
_symmetry.space_group_name_H-M   'P 1'
#
loop_
_entity.id
_entity.type
_entity.pdbx_description
1 polymer ?
#
loop_
_entity_poly.entity_id
_entity_poly.type
_entity_poly.pdbx_seq_one_letter_code
_entity_poly.pdbx_strand_id
1 'polypeptide(L)'
;ELRDTGFISKYEWCENGNNGWLIYYWPGERAKEEMKRAKIKSINNREGEYLIGQKEEVKEFSKEQVDLVNKLLELNVSKVTAEKLIKNNDQELIKKWIEAINYSNADNKAAYLVKAIRENWQFPEEYLREKREEQRKEEEGKIEYIKIKLQEEENKKRREEIKKIEQIYNSLDPLQQEEIKIETENRLPDFWKVQLNKERIKGKTPKMLEVVLEEKRREIIKEWIDSGRIKNI
;
A
#
# COMPACT_ATOMS: atom_id res chain seq x y z
N GLU A 1 27.82 -60.58 -4.39
CA GLU A 1 27.32 -60.60 -5.78
C GLU A 1 27.61 -59.30 -6.56
N LEU A 2 27.07 -58.12 -6.19
CA LEU A 2 27.29 -56.87 -6.96
C LEU A 2 28.74 -56.36 -6.96
N ARG A 3 29.51 -56.67 -5.91
CA ARG A 3 30.95 -56.38 -5.86
C ARG A 3 31.76 -57.38 -6.69
N ASP A 4 31.44 -58.67 -6.58
CA ASP A 4 32.14 -59.76 -7.27
C ASP A 4 31.96 -59.69 -8.79
N THR A 5 30.82 -59.16 -9.23
CA THR A 5 30.51 -58.90 -10.64
C THR A 5 31.13 -57.61 -11.17
N GLY A 6 31.88 -56.87 -10.34
CA GLY A 6 32.51 -55.60 -10.72
C GLY A 6 31.51 -54.45 -10.95
N PHE A 7 30.25 -54.61 -10.52
CA PHE A 7 29.20 -53.59 -10.67
C PHE A 7 29.35 -52.47 -9.63
N ILE A 8 29.78 -52.80 -8.40
CA ILE A 8 30.10 -51.84 -7.34
C ILE A 8 31.58 -51.97 -6.97
N SER A 9 32.31 -50.86 -7.00
CA SER A 9 33.73 -50.82 -6.62
C SER A 9 33.92 -50.70 -5.11
N LYS A 10 33.10 -49.87 -4.45
CA LYS A 10 33.14 -49.61 -3.01
C LYS A 10 31.73 -49.31 -2.52
N TYR A 11 31.43 -49.63 -1.27
CA TYR A 11 30.26 -49.12 -0.58
C TYR A 11 30.55 -48.89 0.91
N GLU A 12 29.81 -47.97 1.51
CA GLU A 12 29.87 -47.59 2.92
C GLU A 12 28.45 -47.46 3.46
N TRP A 13 28.25 -47.95 4.69
CA TRP A 13 26.98 -47.83 5.39
C TRP A 13 27.07 -46.71 6.43
N CYS A 14 26.04 -45.89 6.50
CA CYS A 14 25.89 -44.86 7.53
C CYS A 14 24.53 -45.01 8.22
N GLU A 15 24.52 -44.88 9.54
CA GLU A 15 23.28 -44.81 10.31
C GLU A 15 22.60 -43.47 10.06
N ASN A 16 21.35 -43.51 9.64
CA ASN A 16 20.47 -42.36 9.57
C ASN A 16 19.67 -42.34 10.87
N GLY A 17 19.75 -41.24 11.64
CA GLY A 17 19.30 -41.12 13.04
C GLY A 17 17.83 -41.42 13.37
N ASN A 18 17.06 -42.02 12.45
CA ASN A 18 15.71 -42.54 12.63
C ASN A 18 15.61 -44.02 12.19
N ASN A 19 16.39 -44.93 12.81
CA ASN A 19 16.35 -46.38 12.56
C ASN A 19 16.48 -46.81 11.08
N GLY A 20 17.10 -45.98 10.24
CA GLY A 20 17.29 -46.25 8.82
C GLY A 20 18.78 -46.36 8.48
N TRP A 21 19.12 -47.18 7.48
CA TRP A 21 20.49 -47.32 6.99
C TRP A 21 20.62 -46.62 5.63
N LEU A 22 21.61 -45.75 5.49
CA LEU A 22 22.02 -45.15 4.21
C LEU A 22 23.22 -45.91 3.66
N ILE A 23 23.18 -46.24 2.36
CA ILE A 23 24.32 -46.84 1.65
C ILE A 23 24.86 -45.80 0.67
N TYR A 24 26.14 -45.46 0.83
CA TYR A 24 26.93 -44.81 -0.19
C TYR A 24 27.64 -45.87 -1.01
N TYR A 25 27.55 -45.81 -2.35
CA TYR A 25 28.29 -46.75 -3.19
C TYR A 25 28.89 -46.04 -4.40
N TRP A 26 30.00 -46.62 -4.88
CA TRP A 26 30.72 -46.15 -6.05
C TRP A 26 30.61 -47.18 -7.18
N PRO A 27 30.23 -46.76 -8.40
CA PRO A 27 30.06 -47.66 -9.52
C PRO A 27 31.39 -48.28 -9.94
N GLY A 28 31.40 -49.60 -10.12
CA GLY A 28 32.51 -50.36 -10.67
C GLY A 28 32.59 -50.28 -12.19
N GLU A 29 33.63 -50.88 -12.78
CA GLU A 29 33.89 -50.80 -14.22
C GLU A 29 32.73 -51.35 -15.05
N ARG A 30 32.14 -52.47 -14.62
CA ARG A 30 30.99 -53.06 -15.31
C ARG A 30 29.80 -52.11 -15.35
N ALA A 31 29.50 -51.43 -14.24
CA ALA A 31 28.42 -50.44 -14.21
C ALA A 31 28.71 -49.26 -15.14
N LYS A 32 29.96 -48.78 -15.19
CA LYS A 32 30.37 -47.71 -16.11
C LYS A 32 30.27 -48.12 -17.58
N GLU A 33 30.61 -49.36 -17.92
CA GLU A 33 30.46 -49.90 -19.27
C GLU A 33 29.00 -50.07 -19.68
N GLU A 34 28.16 -50.58 -18.78
CA GLU A 34 26.72 -50.70 -19.02
C GLU A 34 26.07 -49.31 -19.18
N MET A 35 26.46 -48.32 -18.39
CA MET A 35 26.04 -46.93 -18.57
C MET A 35 26.47 -46.37 -19.93
N LYS A 36 27.69 -46.64 -20.40
CA LYS A 36 28.14 -46.25 -21.75
C LYS A 36 27.32 -46.94 -22.84
N ARG A 37 27.06 -48.24 -22.72
CA ARG A 37 26.19 -48.99 -23.65
C ARG A 37 24.76 -48.43 -23.67
N ALA A 38 24.21 -48.09 -22.50
CA ALA A 38 22.88 -47.47 -22.39
C ALA A 38 22.85 -46.06 -23.00
N LYS A 39 23.90 -45.26 -22.81
CA LYS A 39 24.02 -43.90 -23.38
C LYS A 39 24.18 -43.93 -24.91
N ILE A 40 24.87 -44.94 -25.45
CA ILE A 40 24.96 -45.16 -26.91
C ILE A 40 23.59 -45.59 -27.47
N LYS A 41 22.82 -46.41 -26.74
CA LYS A 41 21.43 -46.74 -27.12
C LYS A 41 20.49 -45.53 -27.02
N SER A 42 20.68 -44.63 -26.07
CA SER A 42 19.82 -43.45 -25.89
C SER A 42 20.02 -42.36 -26.94
N ILE A 43 21.21 -42.26 -27.55
CA ILE A 43 21.49 -41.24 -28.59
C ILE A 43 20.76 -41.59 -29.90
N ASN A 44 20.52 -42.88 -30.18
CA ASN A 44 19.74 -43.33 -31.34
C ASN A 44 18.21 -43.28 -31.12
N ASN A 45 17.76 -43.00 -29.90
CA ASN A 45 16.36 -42.76 -29.54
C ASN A 45 16.19 -41.33 -29.00
N ARG A 46 16.48 -40.32 -29.84
CA ARG A 46 15.86 -39.00 -29.67
C ARG A 46 14.41 -39.09 -30.17
N GLU A 47 13.57 -39.71 -29.37
CA GLU A 47 12.11 -39.54 -29.37
C GLU A 47 11.57 -40.36 -28.19
N GLY A 48 11.19 -39.67 -27.11
CA GLY A 48 10.43 -40.25 -26.02
C GLY A 48 11.24 -40.97 -24.93
N GLU A 49 10.85 -40.69 -23.68
CA GLU A 49 11.11 -41.47 -22.47
C GLU A 49 12.47 -41.31 -21.79
N TYR A 50 12.56 -40.28 -20.95
CA TYR A 50 13.25 -40.42 -19.67
C TYR A 50 12.32 -40.02 -18.51
N LEU A 51 11.98 -41.04 -17.72
CA LEU A 51 11.35 -41.06 -16.41
C LEU A 51 9.84 -40.72 -16.35
N ILE A 52 9.02 -41.78 -16.40
CA ILE A 52 7.70 -41.80 -15.73
C ILE A 52 7.95 -41.69 -14.23
N GLY A 53 8.18 -40.48 -13.75
CA GLY A 53 7.98 -40.10 -12.35
C GLY A 53 6.59 -39.51 -12.26
N GLN A 54 5.62 -40.34 -11.86
CA GLN A 54 4.22 -40.01 -11.53
C GLN A 54 3.49 -39.13 -12.56
N LYS A 55 2.43 -39.66 -13.18
CA LYS A 55 1.38 -38.80 -13.75
C LYS A 55 0.83 -37.97 -12.58
N GLU A 56 1.40 -36.78 -12.37
CA GLU A 56 0.79 -35.77 -11.52
C GLU A 56 -0.60 -35.56 -12.11
N GLU A 57 -1.62 -35.83 -11.30
CA GLU A 57 -2.99 -35.48 -11.60
C GLU A 57 -3.00 -34.06 -12.16
N VAL A 58 -3.64 -33.90 -13.32
CA VAL A 58 -3.87 -32.59 -13.94
C VAL A 58 -4.83 -31.86 -13.00
N LYS A 59 -4.29 -31.24 -11.95
CA LYS A 59 -5.02 -30.24 -11.17
C LYS A 59 -5.28 -29.09 -12.13
N GLU A 60 -6.53 -28.92 -12.50
CA GLU A 60 -6.99 -27.74 -13.21
C GLU A 60 -6.63 -26.51 -12.38
N PHE A 61 -5.79 -25.64 -12.94
CA PHE A 61 -5.45 -24.38 -12.30
C PHE A 61 -6.67 -23.48 -12.26
N SER A 62 -6.86 -22.76 -11.15
CA SER A 62 -7.86 -21.69 -11.10
C SER A 62 -7.51 -20.61 -12.12
N LYS A 63 -8.50 -19.79 -12.51
CA LYS A 63 -8.29 -18.68 -13.44
C LYS A 63 -7.15 -17.75 -12.99
N GLU A 64 -7.08 -17.44 -11.69
CA GLU A 64 -6.01 -16.63 -11.12
C GLU A 64 -4.62 -17.29 -11.21
N GLN A 65 -4.55 -18.61 -11.04
CA GLN A 65 -3.30 -19.35 -11.19
C GLN A 65 -2.84 -19.37 -12.65
N VAL A 66 -3.75 -19.53 -13.61
CA VAL A 66 -3.44 -19.44 -15.04
C VAL A 66 -2.88 -18.06 -15.39
N ASP A 67 -3.48 -17.00 -14.86
CA ASP A 67 -2.99 -15.63 -15.05
C ASP A 67 -1.58 -15.44 -14.49
N LEU A 68 -1.27 -16.02 -13.33
CA LEU A 68 0.08 -16.02 -12.77
C LEU A 68 1.07 -16.82 -13.62
N VAL A 69 0.68 -17.98 -14.16
CA VAL A 69 1.51 -18.74 -15.10
C VAL A 69 1.87 -17.86 -16.29
N ASN A 70 0.89 -17.17 -16.89
CA ASN A 70 1.11 -16.31 -18.04
C ASN A 70 2.08 -15.16 -17.73
N LYS A 71 1.92 -14.50 -16.57
CA LYS A 71 2.88 -13.47 -16.11
C LYS A 71 4.29 -14.00 -15.91
N LEU A 72 4.45 -15.23 -15.42
CA LEU A 72 5.75 -15.88 -15.28
C LEU A 72 6.36 -16.22 -16.65
N LEU A 73 5.54 -16.65 -17.62
CA LEU A 73 5.97 -16.89 -19.00
C LEU A 73 6.49 -15.59 -19.66
N GLU A 74 5.81 -14.46 -19.45
CA GLU A 74 6.25 -13.14 -19.95
C GLU A 74 7.63 -12.74 -19.38
N LEU A 75 7.94 -13.19 -18.16
CA LEU A 75 9.26 -13.03 -17.54
C LEU A 75 10.28 -14.08 -18.00
N ASN A 76 10.00 -14.83 -19.07
CA ASN A 76 10.82 -15.92 -19.63
C ASN A 76 11.04 -17.10 -18.68
N VAL A 77 10.16 -17.33 -17.70
CA VAL A 77 10.17 -18.57 -16.91
C VAL A 77 9.50 -19.68 -17.73
N SER A 78 10.13 -20.85 -17.85
CA SER A 78 9.53 -21.97 -18.59
C SER A 78 8.18 -22.41 -17.98
N LYS A 79 7.21 -22.82 -18.81
CA LYS A 79 5.88 -23.29 -18.38
C LYS A 79 5.94 -24.33 -17.24
N VAL A 80 6.76 -25.36 -17.39
CA VAL A 80 6.92 -26.43 -16.39
C VAL A 80 7.42 -25.88 -15.05
N THR A 81 8.32 -24.89 -15.07
CA THR A 81 8.84 -24.26 -13.84
C THR A 81 7.80 -23.34 -13.23
N ALA A 82 7.07 -22.56 -14.03
CA ALA A 82 6.01 -21.68 -13.55
C ALA A 82 4.89 -22.46 -12.86
N GLU A 83 4.42 -23.55 -13.48
CA GLU A 83 3.43 -24.46 -12.89
C GLU A 83 3.92 -25.06 -11.57
N LYS A 84 5.19 -25.50 -11.52
CA LYS A 84 5.80 -26.02 -10.27
C LYS A 84 5.90 -24.96 -9.17
N LEU A 85 6.22 -23.70 -9.52
CA LEU A 85 6.27 -22.62 -8.55
C LEU A 85 4.90 -22.36 -7.93
N ILE A 86 3.86 -22.29 -8.75
CA ILE A 86 2.48 -22.02 -8.29
C ILE A 86 1.91 -23.18 -7.47
N LYS A 87 2.26 -24.43 -7.79
CA LYS A 87 1.84 -25.60 -7.00
C LYS A 87 2.46 -25.63 -5.60
N ASN A 88 3.68 -25.12 -5.45
CA ASN A 88 4.50 -25.32 -4.25
C ASN A 88 4.66 -24.08 -3.37
N ASN A 89 4.18 -22.91 -3.80
CA ASN A 89 4.36 -21.65 -3.09
C ASN A 89 3.05 -20.87 -2.98
N ASP A 90 3.03 -19.93 -2.05
CA ASP A 90 1.94 -18.98 -1.91
C ASP A 90 1.82 -18.09 -3.17
N GLN A 91 0.61 -17.96 -3.68
CA GLN A 91 0.30 -17.12 -4.83
C GLN A 91 0.57 -15.65 -4.55
N GLU A 92 0.35 -15.17 -3.32
CA GLU A 92 0.66 -13.79 -2.93
C GLU A 92 2.16 -13.52 -2.96
N LEU A 93 2.97 -14.49 -2.49
CA LEU A 93 4.42 -14.41 -2.55
C LEU A 93 4.90 -14.29 -4.00
N ILE A 94 4.36 -15.12 -4.90
CA ILE A 94 4.67 -15.07 -6.33
C ILE A 94 4.26 -13.72 -6.94
N LYS A 95 3.06 -13.21 -6.62
CA LYS A 95 2.58 -11.89 -7.07
C LYS A 95 3.57 -10.78 -6.65
N LYS A 96 3.95 -10.73 -5.38
CA LYS A 96 4.91 -9.75 -4.85
C LYS A 96 6.27 -9.87 -5.53
N TRP A 97 6.75 -11.08 -5.79
CA TRP A 97 8.03 -11.30 -6.48
C TRP A 97 8.02 -10.91 -7.95
N ILE A 98 6.90 -11.12 -8.65
CA ILE A 98 6.71 -10.64 -10.04
C ILE A 98 6.78 -9.12 -10.11
N GLU A 99 6.27 -8.40 -9.11
CA GLU A 99 6.43 -6.94 -9.02
C GLU A 99 7.86 -6.56 -8.65
N ALA A 100 8.40 -7.21 -7.62
CA ALA A 100 9.70 -6.89 -7.02
C ALA A 100 10.88 -7.14 -7.97
N ILE A 101 10.76 -8.06 -8.94
CA ILE A 101 11.84 -8.36 -9.88
C ILE A 101 12.24 -7.15 -10.73
N ASN A 102 11.34 -6.19 -10.94
CA ASN A 102 11.63 -4.96 -11.68
C ASN A 102 12.62 -4.05 -10.96
N TYR A 103 12.74 -4.21 -9.65
CA TYR A 103 13.68 -3.50 -8.77
C TYR A 103 14.99 -4.26 -8.56
N SER A 104 15.16 -5.39 -9.25
CA SER A 104 16.41 -6.14 -9.22
C SER A 104 17.28 -5.80 -10.43
N ASN A 105 18.58 -5.66 -10.19
CA ASN A 105 19.59 -5.48 -11.24
C ASN A 105 20.05 -6.81 -11.85
N ALA A 106 19.22 -7.87 -11.79
CA ALA A 106 19.61 -9.19 -12.26
C ALA A 106 19.58 -9.27 -13.80
N ASP A 107 20.68 -9.72 -14.41
CA ASP A 107 20.77 -9.94 -15.86
C ASP A 107 19.75 -10.98 -16.34
N ASN A 108 19.62 -12.08 -15.60
CA ASN A 108 18.60 -13.10 -15.83
C ASN A 108 17.52 -13.05 -14.75
N LYS A 109 16.53 -12.19 -14.98
CA LYS A 109 15.37 -12.00 -14.10
C LYS A 109 14.58 -13.29 -13.85
N ALA A 110 14.42 -14.14 -14.86
CA ALA A 110 13.71 -15.41 -14.75
C ALA A 110 14.40 -16.35 -13.74
N ALA A 111 15.70 -16.56 -13.90
CA ALA A 111 16.49 -17.42 -13.04
C ALA A 111 16.57 -16.86 -11.61
N TYR A 112 16.76 -15.54 -11.49
CA TYR A 112 16.78 -14.84 -10.20
C TYR A 112 15.45 -15.04 -9.45
N LEU A 113 14.32 -14.79 -10.12
CA LEU A 113 12.97 -14.94 -9.57
C LEU A 113 12.73 -16.37 -9.04
N VAL A 114 13.01 -17.38 -9.88
CA VAL A 114 12.82 -18.79 -9.50
C VAL A 114 13.67 -19.16 -8.29
N LYS A 115 14.92 -18.69 -8.26
CA LYS A 115 15.84 -18.96 -7.14
C LYS A 115 15.39 -18.25 -5.86
N ALA A 116 15.03 -16.98 -5.97
CA ALA A 116 14.59 -16.16 -4.85
C ALA A 116 13.34 -16.74 -4.17
N ILE A 117 12.37 -17.23 -4.94
CA ILE A 117 11.17 -17.89 -4.40
C ILE A 117 11.52 -19.23 -3.73
N ARG A 118 12.34 -20.07 -4.37
CA ARG A 118 12.71 -21.40 -3.84
C ARG A 118 13.54 -21.33 -2.57
N GLU A 119 14.42 -20.34 -2.47
CA GLU A 119 15.33 -20.14 -1.33
C GLU A 119 14.79 -19.11 -0.33
N ASN A 120 13.56 -18.61 -0.53
CA ASN A 120 12.92 -17.63 0.34
C ASN A 120 13.80 -16.39 0.62
N TRP A 121 14.35 -15.80 -0.45
CA TRP A 121 15.16 -14.59 -0.35
C TRP A 121 14.32 -13.40 0.12
N GLN A 122 14.99 -12.36 0.63
CA GLN A 122 14.34 -11.08 0.90
C GLN A 122 14.07 -10.31 -0.40
N PHE A 123 13.01 -9.50 -0.41
CA PHE A 123 12.71 -8.61 -1.52
C PHE A 123 13.80 -7.54 -1.68
N PRO A 124 14.01 -7.02 -2.92
CA PRO A 124 14.88 -5.89 -3.15
C PRO A 124 14.51 -4.67 -2.28
N GLU A 125 15.52 -3.97 -1.75
CA GLU A 125 15.33 -2.84 -0.85
C GLU A 125 14.53 -1.71 -1.50
N GLU A 126 14.71 -1.47 -2.80
CA GLU A 126 13.97 -0.45 -3.54
C GLU A 126 12.46 -0.75 -3.59
N TYR A 127 12.08 -2.01 -3.81
CA TYR A 127 10.68 -2.44 -3.76
C TYR A 127 10.08 -2.20 -2.37
N LEU A 128 10.80 -2.59 -1.31
CA LEU A 128 10.35 -2.38 0.07
C LEU A 128 10.26 -0.89 0.44
N ARG A 129 11.12 -0.05 -0.13
CA ARG A 129 11.07 1.40 0.06
C ARG A 129 9.86 2.01 -0.63
N GLU A 130 9.61 1.64 -1.89
CA GLU A 130 8.47 2.17 -2.63
C GLU A 130 7.14 1.77 -1.98
N LYS A 131 7.00 0.53 -1.51
CA LYS A 131 5.79 0.10 -0.79
C LYS A 131 5.59 0.87 0.52
N ARG A 132 6.64 1.19 1.26
CA ARG A 132 6.56 2.05 2.46
C ARG A 132 6.18 3.49 2.12
N GLU A 133 6.63 4.02 0.98
CA GLU A 133 6.27 5.36 0.53
C GLU A 133 4.83 5.43 0.01
N GLU A 134 4.38 4.43 -0.73
CA GLU A 134 3.00 4.30 -1.19
C GLU A 134 2.03 4.27 0.00
N GLN A 135 2.32 3.43 1.01
CA GLN A 135 1.54 3.37 2.24
C GLN A 135 1.51 4.71 2.99
N ARG A 136 2.66 5.37 3.14
CA ARG A 136 2.71 6.69 3.79
C ARG A 136 1.87 7.73 3.06
N LYS A 137 1.96 7.80 1.73
CA LYS A 137 1.16 8.72 0.92
C LYS A 137 -0.34 8.43 1.05
N GLU A 138 -0.72 7.16 1.10
CA GLU A 138 -2.13 6.77 1.28
C GLU A 138 -2.64 7.17 2.68
N GLU A 139 -1.84 6.97 3.73
CA GLU A 139 -2.16 7.41 5.09
C GLU A 139 -2.23 8.93 5.21
N GLU A 140 -1.25 9.64 4.66
CA GLU A 140 -1.24 11.11 4.59
C GLU A 140 -2.47 11.64 3.87
N GLY A 141 -2.85 11.03 2.73
CA GLY A 141 -4.07 11.38 1.99
C GLY A 141 -5.35 11.15 2.79
N LYS A 142 -5.44 10.05 3.56
CA LYS A 142 -6.57 9.81 4.47
C LYS A 142 -6.66 10.87 5.57
N ILE A 143 -5.53 11.23 6.16
CA ILE A 143 -5.45 12.26 7.21
C ILE A 143 -5.85 13.63 6.64
N GLU A 144 -5.34 14.00 5.47
CA GLU A 144 -5.68 15.26 4.81
C GLU A 144 -7.17 15.34 4.48
N TYR A 145 -7.74 14.26 3.95
CA TYR A 145 -9.18 14.16 3.67
C TYR A 145 -10.02 14.39 4.94
N ILE A 146 -9.67 13.74 6.05
CA ILE A 146 -10.36 13.90 7.34
C ILE A 146 -10.25 15.36 7.82
N LYS A 147 -9.07 15.96 7.71
CA LYS A 147 -8.83 17.36 8.11
C LYS A 147 -9.70 18.32 7.30
N ILE A 148 -9.79 18.13 5.99
CA ILE A 148 -10.64 18.93 5.10
C ILE A 148 -12.10 18.78 5.52
N LYS A 149 -12.57 17.55 5.77
CA LYS A 149 -13.96 17.30 6.19
C LYS A 149 -14.31 17.98 7.50
N LEU A 150 -13.44 17.88 8.50
CA LEU A 150 -13.63 18.57 9.78
C LEU A 150 -13.68 20.09 9.58
N GLN A 151 -12.78 20.64 8.76
CA GLN A 151 -12.74 22.08 8.48
C GLN A 151 -14.00 22.55 7.72
N GLU A 152 -14.52 21.76 6.78
CA GLU A 152 -15.77 22.05 6.06
C GLU A 152 -16.97 22.08 7.01
N GLU A 153 -17.07 21.11 7.92
CA GLU A 153 -18.14 21.06 8.91
C GLU A 153 -18.09 22.23 9.90
N GLU A 154 -16.91 22.57 10.41
CA GLU A 154 -16.72 23.74 11.26
C GLU A 154 -17.10 25.03 10.53
N ASN A 155 -16.68 25.18 9.28
CA ASN A 155 -17.02 26.34 8.46
C ASN A 155 -18.53 26.41 8.19
N LYS A 156 -19.20 25.28 8.01
CA LYS A 156 -20.66 25.22 7.87
C LYS A 156 -21.37 25.69 9.14
N LYS A 157 -20.98 25.16 10.31
CA LYS A 157 -21.51 25.58 11.62
C LYS A 157 -21.29 27.08 11.83
N ARG A 158 -20.09 27.58 11.55
CA ARG A 158 -19.75 29.01 11.64
C ARG A 158 -20.65 29.86 10.73
N ARG A 159 -20.90 29.43 9.49
CA ARG A 159 -21.81 30.14 8.56
C ARG A 159 -23.26 30.15 9.04
N GLU A 160 -23.73 29.05 9.61
CA GLU A 160 -25.07 28.96 10.20
C GLU A 160 -25.22 29.86 11.41
N GLU A 161 -24.22 29.92 12.29
CA GLU A 161 -24.18 30.86 13.41
C GLU A 161 -24.22 32.32 12.95
N ILE A 162 -23.40 32.67 11.96
CA ILE A 162 -23.37 34.04 11.39
C ILE A 162 -24.76 34.42 10.88
N LYS A 163 -25.41 33.54 10.11
CA LYS A 163 -26.75 33.78 9.57
C LYS A 163 -27.79 33.96 10.68
N LYS A 164 -27.75 33.14 11.73
CA LYS A 164 -28.67 33.25 12.88
C LYS A 164 -28.51 34.59 13.59
N ILE A 165 -27.27 35.00 13.88
CA ILE A 165 -27.01 36.27 14.57
C ILE A 165 -27.43 37.46 13.70
N GLU A 166 -27.22 37.37 12.39
CA GLU A 166 -27.66 38.41 11.45
C GLU A 166 -29.19 38.52 11.39
N GLN A 167 -29.90 37.39 11.40
CA GLN A 167 -31.37 37.37 11.51
C GLN A 167 -31.85 37.99 12.82
N ILE A 168 -31.20 37.68 13.94
CA ILE A 168 -31.51 38.29 15.24
C ILE A 168 -31.31 39.79 15.16
N TYR A 169 -30.14 40.26 14.71
CA TYR A 169 -29.82 41.68 14.60
C TYR A 169 -30.86 42.44 13.76
N ASN A 170 -31.20 41.92 12.58
CA ASN A 170 -32.18 42.55 11.68
C ASN A 170 -33.61 42.54 12.25
N SER A 171 -33.89 41.70 13.25
CA SER A 171 -35.19 41.62 13.93
C SER A 171 -35.26 42.49 15.20
N LEU A 172 -34.15 43.09 15.64
CA LEU A 172 -34.10 43.99 16.80
C LEU A 172 -34.75 45.34 16.51
N ASP A 173 -35.18 46.04 17.57
CA ASP A 173 -35.65 47.41 17.47
C ASP A 173 -34.53 48.36 17.00
N PRO A 174 -34.82 49.41 16.20
CA PRO A 174 -33.81 50.36 15.75
C PRO A 174 -32.97 50.99 16.86
N LEU A 175 -33.54 51.20 18.05
CA LEU A 175 -32.80 51.71 19.22
C LEU A 175 -31.75 50.69 19.68
N GLN A 176 -32.11 49.41 19.75
CA GLN A 176 -31.19 48.35 20.14
C GLN A 176 -30.08 48.14 19.09
N GLN A 177 -30.39 48.28 17.81
CA GLN A 177 -29.40 48.21 16.74
C GLN A 177 -28.36 49.34 16.85
N GLU A 178 -28.80 50.57 17.13
CA GLU A 178 -27.88 51.70 17.29
C GLU A 178 -27.03 51.57 18.57
N GLU A 179 -27.60 51.07 19.68
CA GLU A 179 -26.83 50.78 20.90
C GLU A 179 -25.73 49.75 20.64
N ILE A 180 -26.04 48.65 19.95
CA ILE A 180 -25.07 47.61 19.58
C ILE A 180 -23.97 48.19 18.69
N LYS A 181 -24.32 49.06 17.74
CA LYS A 181 -23.36 49.71 16.85
C LYS A 181 -22.41 50.62 17.62
N ILE A 182 -22.92 51.46 18.52
CA ILE A 182 -22.11 52.31 19.40
C ILE A 182 -21.18 51.45 20.28
N GLU A 183 -21.71 50.39 20.88
CA GLU A 183 -20.91 49.49 21.72
C GLU A 183 -19.84 48.75 20.90
N THR A 184 -20.15 48.36 19.66
CA THR A 184 -19.19 47.75 18.72
C THR A 184 -18.03 48.70 18.46
N GLU A 185 -18.30 49.96 18.12
CA GLU A 185 -17.26 50.96 17.86
C GLU A 185 -16.42 51.27 19.11
N ASN A 186 -17.05 51.30 20.29
CA ASN A 186 -16.36 51.57 21.55
C ASN A 186 -15.44 50.43 22.00
N ARG A 187 -15.82 49.17 21.74
CA ARG A 187 -15.03 47.98 22.10
C ARG A 187 -13.96 47.60 21.07
N LEU A 188 -13.88 48.31 19.95
CA LEU A 188 -12.79 48.12 18.99
C LEU A 188 -11.43 48.49 19.62
N PRO A 189 -10.35 47.77 19.28
CA PRO A 189 -8.99 48.19 19.59
C PRO A 189 -8.65 49.57 19.00
N ASP A 190 -7.79 50.33 19.67
CA ASP A 190 -7.44 51.71 19.29
C ASP A 190 -6.95 51.84 17.84
N PHE A 191 -6.18 50.85 17.37
CA PHE A 191 -5.76 50.77 15.97
C PHE A 191 -6.95 50.80 14.99
N TRP A 192 -8.00 50.03 15.28
CA TRP A 192 -9.19 49.95 14.43
C TRP A 192 -10.07 51.18 14.54
N LYS A 193 -10.15 51.82 15.73
CA LYS A 193 -10.84 53.11 15.90
C LYS A 193 -10.22 54.22 15.05
N VAL A 194 -8.88 54.29 15.02
CA VAL A 194 -8.17 55.26 14.17
C VAL A 194 -8.42 55.00 12.70
N GLN A 195 -8.42 53.73 12.26
CA GLN A 195 -8.75 53.37 10.89
C GLN A 195 -10.20 53.70 10.53
N LEU A 196 -11.16 53.36 11.40
CA LEU A 196 -12.58 53.69 11.22
C LEU A 196 -12.81 55.20 11.03
N ASN A 197 -12.15 56.03 11.85
CA ASN A 197 -12.24 57.48 11.76
C ASN A 197 -11.65 58.04 10.45
N LYS A 198 -10.53 57.46 9.97
CA LYS A 198 -9.92 57.84 8.68
C LYS A 198 -10.82 57.47 7.50
N GLU A 199 -11.45 56.31 7.57
CA GLU A 199 -12.32 55.80 6.50
C GLU A 199 -13.68 56.53 6.46
N ARG A 200 -14.20 56.99 7.61
CA ARG A 200 -15.34 57.93 7.68
C ARG A 200 -15.08 59.23 6.90
N ILE A 201 -13.85 59.76 6.95
CA ILE A 201 -13.46 60.98 6.23
C ILE A 201 -13.37 60.73 4.72
N LYS A 202 -13.03 59.51 4.30
CA LYS A 202 -12.88 59.11 2.89
C LYS A 202 -14.15 58.55 2.25
N GLY A 203 -15.17 58.23 3.04
CA GLY A 203 -16.45 57.70 2.58
C GLY A 203 -16.41 56.28 1.99
N LYS A 204 -15.34 55.51 2.25
CA LYS A 204 -15.21 54.11 1.82
C LYS A 204 -14.78 53.28 3.02
N THR A 205 -15.35 52.09 3.21
CA THR A 205 -14.92 51.12 4.22
C THR A 205 -14.12 50.00 3.57
N PRO A 206 -12.90 49.70 4.04
CA PRO A 206 -12.15 48.55 3.56
C PRO A 206 -12.87 47.25 3.96
N LYS A 207 -12.88 46.27 3.07
CA LYS A 207 -13.50 44.95 3.31
C LYS A 207 -13.01 44.27 4.59
N MET A 208 -11.74 44.47 4.95
CA MET A 208 -11.18 43.94 6.21
C MET A 208 -11.80 44.60 7.45
N LEU A 209 -12.09 45.90 7.38
CA LEU A 209 -12.69 46.68 8.46
C LEU A 209 -14.15 46.27 8.69
N GLU A 210 -14.88 45.98 7.62
CA GLU A 210 -16.24 45.41 7.68
C GLU A 210 -16.26 44.05 8.38
N VAL A 211 -15.34 43.15 8.02
CA VAL A 211 -15.24 41.83 8.67
C VAL A 211 -14.99 41.96 10.17
N VAL A 212 -14.10 42.87 10.59
CA VAL A 212 -13.77 43.12 12.01
C VAL A 212 -14.97 43.71 12.76
N LEU A 213 -15.67 44.67 12.16
CA LEU A 213 -16.89 45.26 12.74
C LEU A 213 -17.99 44.21 12.92
N GLU A 214 -18.22 43.38 11.89
CA GLU A 214 -19.21 42.32 11.98
C GLU A 214 -18.87 41.27 13.03
N GLU A 215 -17.60 40.90 13.17
CA GLU A 215 -17.14 39.94 14.18
C GLU A 215 -17.36 40.48 15.59
N LYS A 216 -17.00 41.74 15.85
CA LYS A 216 -17.29 42.39 17.13
C LYS A 216 -18.77 42.58 17.42
N ARG A 217 -19.56 42.94 16.41
CA ARG A 217 -21.02 42.99 16.53
C ARG A 217 -21.60 41.63 16.93
N ARG A 218 -21.12 40.54 16.32
CA ARG A 218 -21.54 39.17 16.63
C ARG A 218 -21.21 38.77 18.08
N GLU A 219 -20.02 39.12 18.56
CA GLU A 219 -19.63 38.90 19.96
C GLU A 219 -20.58 39.62 20.92
N ILE A 220 -20.87 40.91 20.69
CA ILE A 220 -21.76 41.71 21.55
C ILE A 220 -23.18 41.13 21.56
N ILE A 221 -23.71 40.73 20.40
CA ILE A 221 -25.04 40.11 20.33
C ILE A 221 -25.08 38.80 21.13
N LYS A 222 -24.04 37.95 21.05
CA LYS A 222 -23.95 36.72 21.86
C LYS A 222 -23.98 37.06 23.36
N GLU A 223 -23.17 38.01 23.81
CA GLU A 223 -23.18 38.46 25.22
C GLU A 223 -24.54 39.03 25.66
N TRP A 224 -25.22 39.75 24.77
CA TRP A 224 -26.55 40.33 25.06
C TRP A 224 -27.65 39.26 25.12
N ILE A 225 -27.52 38.17 24.35
CA ILE A 225 -28.39 36.99 24.49
C ILE A 225 -28.11 36.28 25.82
N ASP A 226 -26.84 36.04 26.15
CA ASP A 226 -26.44 35.34 27.38
C ASP A 226 -26.83 36.12 28.65
N SER A 227 -26.78 37.46 28.59
CA SER A 227 -27.22 38.34 29.68
C SER A 227 -28.75 38.57 29.72
N GLY A 228 -29.50 38.02 28.76
CA GLY A 228 -30.96 38.14 28.68
C GLY A 228 -31.46 39.53 28.23
N ARG A 229 -30.58 40.41 27.75
CA ARG A 229 -30.96 41.71 27.16
C ARG A 229 -31.69 41.55 25.83
N ILE A 230 -31.35 40.50 25.08
CA ILE A 230 -32.05 40.08 23.86
C ILE A 230 -32.64 38.70 24.11
N LYS A 231 -33.92 38.50 23.75
CA LYS A 231 -34.51 37.17 23.76
C LYS A 231 -33.93 36.36 22.60
N ASN A 232 -33.48 35.14 22.90
CA ASN A 232 -33.18 34.17 21.85
C ASN A 232 -34.49 33.81 21.13
N ILE A 233 -34.56 34.07 19.82
CA ILE A 233 -35.74 33.80 18.97
C ILE A 233 -35.59 32.42 18.34
#